data_AF-A0A7X5VLA2-F1
#
_entry.id   AF-A0A7X5VLA2-F1
#
_cell.length_a   1.000
_cell.length_b   1.000
_cell.length_c   1.000
_cell.angle_alpha   90.00
_cell.angle_beta   90.00
_cell.angle_gamma   90.00
#
_symmetry.space_group_name_H-M   'P 1'
#
loop_
_entity.id
_entity.type
_entity.pdbx_description
1 polymer ?
#
loop_
_entity_poly.entity_id
_entity_poly.type
_entity_poly.pdbx_seq_one_letter_code
_entity_poly.pdbx_strand_id
1 'polypeptide(L)' 'VLCRNLVFTYYDEALQRLLLAQLARRLVPGGALVIGIHESLPAQQASMFAGSASLGIYVRETATAGKT' A
#
# COMPACT_ATOMS: atom_id res chain seq x y z
N VAL A 1 -3.20 -6.36 -5.72
CA VAL A 1 -3.38 -5.26 -6.69
C VAL A 1 -2.03 -4.86 -7.24
N LEU A 2 -1.87 -4.82 -8.57
CA LEU A 2 -0.68 -4.26 -9.23
C LEU A 2 -1.01 -2.82 -9.65
N CYS A 3 -0.29 -1.83 -9.12
CA CYS A 3 -0.53 -0.41 -9.33
C CYS A 3 0.81 0.30 -9.55
N ARG A 4 1.45 -0.01 -10.69
CA ARG A 4 2.81 0.43 -11.02
C ARG A 4 2.78 1.62 -11.99
N ASN A 5 3.70 2.56 -11.80
CA ASN A 5 4.00 3.68 -12.70
C ASN A 5 2.79 4.59 -12.99
N LEU A 6 1.87 4.75 -12.03
CA LEU A 6 0.69 5.60 -12.22
C LEU A 6 0.41 6.44 -10.98
N VAL A 7 -0.20 5.82 -9.97
CA VAL A 7 -0.77 6.53 -8.82
C VAL A 7 0.32 7.28 -8.07
N PHE A 8 1.45 6.63 -7.80
CA PHE A 8 2.52 7.15 -6.96
C PHE A 8 3.62 7.89 -7.75
N THR A 9 3.42 8.06 -9.06
CA THR A 9 4.33 8.81 -9.94
C THR A 9 3.72 10.14 -10.37
N TYR A 10 2.45 10.16 -10.79
CA TYR A 10 1.88 11.30 -11.52
C TYR A 10 0.86 12.11 -10.73
N TYR A 11 0.25 11.53 -9.70
CA TYR A 11 -0.76 12.24 -8.92
C TYR A 11 -0.14 13.03 -7.78
N ASP A 12 -0.78 14.14 -7.41
CA ASP A 12 -0.40 14.88 -6.22
C ASP A 12 -0.57 14.03 -4.95
N GLU A 13 0.10 14.44 -3.88
CA GLU A 13 0.15 13.67 -2.64
C GLU A 13 -1.23 13.50 -1.99
N ALA A 14 -2.15 14.46 -2.15
CA ALA A 14 -3.49 14.36 -1.60
C ALA A 14 -4.30 13.26 -2.27
N LEU A 15 -4.25 13.20 -3.61
CA LEU A 15 -4.89 12.16 -4.39
C LEU A 15 -4.22 10.79 -4.17
N GLN A 16 -2.90 10.73 -4.05
CA GLN A 16 -2.18 9.50 -3.69
C GLN A 16 -2.68 8.93 -2.36
N ARG A 17 -2.81 9.77 -1.32
CA ARG A 17 -3.29 9.32 0.00
C ARG A 17 -4.72 8.79 -0.04
N LEU A 18 -5.59 9.48 -0.78
CA LEU A 18 -6.99 9.06 -0.97
C LEU A 18 -7.06 7.70 -1.68
N LEU A 19 -6.32 7.54 -2.78
CA LEU A 19 -6.30 6.29 -3.55
C LEU A 19 -5.67 5.15 -2.75
N LEU A 20 -4.60 5.40 -2.00
CA LEU A 20 -3.97 4.40 -1.14
C LEU A 20 -4.94 3.88 -0.06
N ALA A 21 -5.69 4.77 0.60
CA ALA A 21 -6.73 4.36 1.55
C ALA A 21 -7.79 3.46 0.91
N GLN A 22 -8.23 3.81 -0.31
CA GLN A 22 -9.21 3.02 -1.04
C GLN A 22 -8.67 1.66 -1.48
N LEU A 23 -7.42 1.60 -1.94
CA LEU A 23 -6.74 0.36 -2.31
C LEU A 23 -6.56 -0.55 -1.09
N ALA A 24 -6.11 0.01 0.04
CA ALA A 24 -5.94 -0.70 1.30
C ALA A 24 -7.26 -1.37 1.75
N ARG A 25 -8.38 -0.64 1.70
CA ARG A 25 -9.71 -1.17 2.08
C ARG A 25 -10.17 -2.33 1.20
N ARG A 26 -9.79 -2.33 -0.08
CA ARG A 26 -10.17 -3.37 -1.06
C ARG A 26 -9.27 -4.61 -1.03
N LEU A 27 -8.06 -4.50 -0.49
CA LEU A 27 -7.18 -5.65 -0.30
C LEU A 27 -7.74 -6.54 0.81
N VAL A 28 -7.85 -7.84 0.58
CA VAL A 28 -8.10 -8.79 1.68
C VAL A 28 -6.92 -8.80 2.65
N PRO A 29 -7.10 -9.21 3.92
CA PRO A 29 -5.99 -9.52 4.82
C PRO A 29 -4.96 -10.44 4.15
N GLY A 30 -3.66 -10.10 4.24
CA GLY A 30 -2.59 -10.82 3.55
C GLY A 30 -2.50 -10.54 2.03
N GLY A 31 -3.41 -9.74 1.46
CA GLY A 31 -3.34 -9.31 0.08
C GLY A 31 -2.24 -8.27 -0.16
N ALA A 32 -1.58 -8.36 -1.31
CA ALA A 32 -0.46 -7.47 -1.67
C ALA A 32 -0.88 -6.32 -2.60
N LEU A 33 -0.36 -5.12 -2.32
CA LEU A 33 -0.19 -4.00 -3.23
C LEU A 33 1.24 -4.03 -3.78
N VAL A 34 1.37 -3.98 -5.10
CA VAL A 34 2.69 -3.90 -5.76
C VAL A 34 2.74 -2.63 -6.59
N ILE A 35 3.78 -1.82 -6.35
CA ILE A 35 4.06 -0.57 -7.07
C ILE A 35 5.39 -0.68 -7.82
N GLY A 36 5.77 0.34 -8.57
CA GLY A 36 7.07 0.42 -9.22
C GLY A 36 8.21 0.55 -8.19
N ILE A 37 9.38 -0.01 -8.50
CA ILE A 37 10.56 0.03 -7.61
C ILE A 37 11.10 1.45 -7.34
N HIS A 38 10.72 2.41 -8.18
CA HIS A 38 11.08 3.82 -8.03
C HIS A 38 9.93 4.65 -7.43
N GLU A 39 8.81 4.00 -7.09
CA GLU A 39 7.67 4.63 -6.44
C GLU A 39 7.74 4.40 -4.92
N SER A 40 7.10 5.27 -4.14
CA SER A 40 7.02 5.15 -2.69
C SER A 40 5.62 5.49 -2.21
N LEU A 41 5.17 4.82 -1.15
CA LEU A 41 3.90 5.17 -0.52
C LEU A 41 4.05 6.46 0.30
N PRO A 42 3.00 7.31 0.39
CA PRO A 42 2.96 8.42 1.32
C PRO A 42 3.16 7.94 2.76
N ALA A 43 4.06 8.60 3.50
CA ALA A 43 4.57 8.14 4.80
C ALA A 43 3.49 7.81 5.85
N GLN A 44 2.38 8.56 5.84
CA GLN A 44 1.32 8.44 6.84
C GLN A 44 0.51 7.14 6.75
N GLN A 45 0.59 6.43 5.62
CA GLN A 45 -0.21 5.24 5.32
C GLN A 45 0.61 3.99 5.06
N ALA A 46 1.93 4.12 4.97
CA ALA A 46 2.84 2.99 4.81
C ALA A 46 2.78 2.02 6.00
N SER A 47 2.46 2.50 7.20
CA SER A 47 2.34 1.70 8.43
C SER A 47 1.19 0.69 8.41
N MET A 48 0.26 0.78 7.46
CA MET A 48 -0.82 -0.21 7.28
C MET A 48 -0.37 -1.47 6.53
N PHE A 49 0.86 -1.47 6.05
CA PHE A 49 1.41 -2.54 5.23
C PHE A 49 2.71 -3.06 5.82
N ALA A 50 2.82 -4.38 5.91
CA ALA A 50 4.10 -5.06 6.05
C ALA A 50 4.75 -5.24 4.67
N GLY A 51 6.05 -5.46 4.58
CA GLY A 51 6.69 -5.84 3.31
C GLY A 51 8.00 -5.12 3.00
N SER A 52 8.39 -5.17 1.73
CA SER A 52 9.67 -4.65 1.26
C SER A 52 9.42 -3.43 0.38
N ALA A 53 9.67 -2.25 0.96
CA ALA A 53 9.60 -0.99 0.24
C ALA A 53 10.58 -0.95 -0.94
N SER A 54 11.77 -1.54 -0.79
CA SER A 54 12.79 -1.60 -1.86
C SER A 54 12.38 -2.44 -3.06
N LEU A 55 11.46 -3.39 -2.89
CA LEU A 55 10.88 -4.18 -3.98
C LEU A 55 9.54 -3.61 -4.47
N GLY A 56 9.03 -2.55 -3.85
CA GLY A 56 7.71 -2.01 -4.12
C GLY A 56 6.56 -2.96 -3.74
N ILE A 57 6.77 -3.85 -2.75
CA ILE A 57 5.79 -4.87 -2.35
C ILE A 57 5.31 -4.59 -0.93
N TYR A 58 3.99 -4.38 -0.80
CA TYR A 58 3.32 -4.01 0.44
C TYR A 58 2.15 -4.96 0.68
N VAL A 59 2.15 -5.67 1.80
CA VAL A 59 1.13 -6.65 2.19
C VAL A 59 0.24 -6.04 3.26
N ARG A 60 -1.07 -6.03 3.03
CA ARG A 60 -2.03 -5.59 4.04
C ARG A 60 -1.91 -6.51 5.25
N GLU A 61 -1.65 -5.92 6.41
CA GLU A 61 -1.56 -6.68 7.65
C GLU A 61 -2.83 -7.49 7.88
N THR A 62 -2.66 -8.76 8.25
CA THR A 62 -3.75 -9.54 8.80
C THR A 62 -4.07 -8.97 10.16
N ALA A 63 -5.33 -8.59 10.41
CA ALA A 63 -5.76 -8.29 11.77
C ALA A 63 -5.37 -9.48 12.64
N THR A 64 -4.44 -9.28 13.57
CA THR A 64 -4.00 -10.32 14.49
C THR A 64 -5.25 -10.76 15.24
N ALA A 65 -5.67 -12.01 15.03
CA ALA A 65 -6.67 -12.63 15.89
C ALA A 65 -6.15 -12.50 17.33
N GLY A 66 -6.88 -11.74 18.15
CA GLY A 66 -6.53 -11.54 19.55
C GLY A 66 -6.29 -12.90 20.19
N LYS A 67 -5.07 -13.11 20.69
CA LYS A 67 -4.79 -14.19 21.64
C LYS A 67 -5.61 -13.86 22.89
N THR A 68 -6.67 -14.63 23.11
CA THR A 68 -7.41 -14.69 24.38
C THR A 68 -6.90 -15.89 25.15
#